data_AF-A0A970LIV2-F1
#
_entry.id   AF-A0A970LIV2-F1
#
_cell.length_a   1.000
_cell.length_b   1.000
_cell.length_c   1.000
_cell.angle_alpha   90.00
_cell.angle_beta   90.00
_cell.angle_gamma   90.00
#
_symmetry.space_group_name_H-M   'P 1'
#
loop_
_entity.id
_entity.type
_entity.pdbx_description
1 polymer ?
#
loop_
_entity_poly.entity_id
_entity_poly.type
_entity_poly.pdbx_seq_one_letter_code
_entity_poly.pdbx_strand_id
1 'polypeptide(L)'
;MWKDSKTELDYLDFDYLIDTISNIIKNDDLLPSTIGVYGDWGSGKSSLINMSIASMKDDGDIVSIYFNGWLFEDYEDAKTALLGSILDTIEKNRKLDQTAKDCIVGLYKSIDKMKLFKNAIGLGIGALLT
;
A
#
# COMPACT_ATOMS: atom_id res chain seq x y z
N MET A 1 8.91 22.53 -11.95
CA MET A 1 8.40 21.15 -11.81
C MET A 1 6.98 21.13 -12.34
N TRP A 2 6.70 20.31 -13.36
CA TRP A 2 5.37 20.22 -13.95
C TRP A 2 4.42 19.52 -12.98
N LYS A 3 3.19 20.01 -12.89
CA LYS A 3 2.16 19.49 -11.99
C LYS A 3 1.57 18.22 -12.61
N ASP A 4 2.03 17.06 -12.14
CA ASP A 4 1.44 15.76 -12.48
C ASP A 4 -0.03 15.75 -12.04
N SER A 5 -0.92 15.85 -13.02
CA SER A 5 -2.36 15.97 -12.80
C SER A 5 -2.99 14.62 -13.11
N LYS A 6 -3.19 13.83 -12.05
CA LYS A 6 -3.90 12.55 -12.12
C LYS A 6 -5.30 12.82 -12.67
N THR A 7 -5.65 12.16 -13.76
CA THR A 7 -6.92 12.36 -14.46
C THR A 7 -7.84 11.18 -14.16
N GLU A 8 -9.08 11.48 -13.78
CA GLU A 8 -10.14 10.48 -13.45
C GLU A 8 -10.92 10.03 -14.69
N LEU A 9 -10.57 10.55 -15.87
CA LEU A 9 -11.18 10.26 -17.16
C LEU A 9 -10.20 9.50 -18.03
N ASP A 10 -10.63 8.37 -18.57
CA ASP A 10 -9.81 7.53 -19.42
C ASP A 10 -9.71 8.09 -20.84
N TYR A 11 -8.65 8.86 -21.08
CA TYR A 11 -8.28 9.34 -22.42
C TYR A 11 -7.31 8.39 -23.14
N LEU A 12 -6.87 7.30 -22.49
CA LEU A 12 -5.85 6.38 -22.99
C LEU A 12 -6.39 4.97 -23.28
N ASP A 13 -7.70 4.77 -23.14
CA ASP A 13 -8.43 3.53 -23.44
C ASP A 13 -7.84 2.34 -22.65
N PHE A 14 -7.66 2.54 -21.35
CA PHE A 14 -7.20 1.59 -20.35
C PHE A 14 -8.29 0.63 -19.84
N ASP A 15 -9.55 0.81 -20.22
CA ASP A 15 -10.66 -0.06 -19.81
C ASP A 15 -10.34 -1.56 -19.92
N TYR A 16 -9.75 -2.00 -21.05
CA TYR A 16 -9.40 -3.41 -21.23
C TYR A 16 -8.31 -3.91 -20.24
N LEU A 17 -7.38 -3.03 -19.85
CA LEU A 17 -6.34 -3.35 -18.86
C LEU A 17 -6.94 -3.39 -17.46
N ILE A 18 -7.83 -2.46 -17.14
CA ILE A 18 -8.56 -2.41 -15.87
C ILE A 18 -9.37 -3.69 -15.70
N ASP A 19 -10.12 -4.10 -16.73
CA ASP A 19 -10.89 -5.34 -16.72
C ASP A 19 -10.01 -6.57 -16.52
N THR A 20 -8.86 -6.61 -17.20
CA THR A 20 -7.89 -7.71 -17.05
C THR A 20 -7.37 -7.79 -15.61
N ILE A 21 -6.98 -6.65 -15.02
CA ILE A 21 -6.51 -6.58 -13.64
C ILE A 21 -7.63 -7.02 -12.67
N SER A 22 -8.85 -6.53 -12.87
CA SER A 22 -10.00 -6.89 -12.04
C SER A 22 -10.31 -8.39 -12.09
N ASN A 23 -10.29 -8.98 -13.28
CA ASN A 23 -10.51 -10.41 -13.48
C ASN A 23 -9.45 -11.27 -12.79
N ILE A 24 -8.18 -10.84 -12.80
CA ILE A 24 -7.11 -11.55 -12.08
C ILE A 24 -7.34 -11.47 -10.57
N ILE A 25 -7.66 -10.29 -10.04
CA ILE A 25 -7.86 -10.07 -8.60
C ILE A 25 -9.06 -10.85 -8.07
N LYS A 26 -10.14 -10.93 -8.85
CA LYS A 26 -11.39 -11.62 -8.48
C LYS A 26 -11.34 -13.14 -8.68
N ASN A 27 -10.25 -13.68 -9.21
CA ASN A 27 -10.11 -15.11 -9.44
C ASN A 27 -9.28 -15.74 -8.31
N ASP A 28 -9.96 -16.43 -7.40
CA ASP A 28 -9.35 -17.10 -6.25
C ASP A 28 -8.31 -18.17 -6.64
N ASP A 29 -8.48 -18.81 -7.81
CA ASP A 29 -7.53 -19.82 -8.31
C ASP A 29 -6.17 -19.21 -8.69
N LEU A 30 -6.11 -17.89 -8.86
CA LEU A 30 -4.88 -17.15 -9.17
C LEU A 30 -4.21 -16.56 -7.91
N LEU A 31 -4.80 -16.71 -6.72
CA LEU A 31 -4.21 -16.17 -5.50
C LEU A 31 -3.13 -17.12 -4.91
N PRO A 32 -1.98 -16.60 -4.44
CA PRO A 32 -1.56 -15.20 -4.46
C PRO A 32 -0.95 -14.78 -5.81
N SER A 33 -1.36 -13.61 -6.32
CA SER A 33 -0.86 -13.04 -7.59
C SER A 33 -0.12 -11.73 -7.38
N THR A 34 0.91 -11.48 -8.19
CA THR A 34 1.62 -10.19 -8.27
C THR A 34 1.50 -9.64 -9.68
N ILE A 35 1.03 -8.39 -9.82
CA ILE A 35 0.88 -7.71 -11.10
C ILE A 35 1.90 -6.57 -11.17
N GLY A 36 2.76 -6.59 -12.21
CA GLY A 36 3.70 -5.51 -12.50
C GLY A 36 3.22 -4.67 -13.69
N VAL A 37 3.11 -3.35 -13.50
CA VAL A 37 2.75 -2.39 -14.56
C VAL A 37 4.00 -1.66 -15.04
N TYR A 38 4.38 -1.86 -16.30
CA TYR A 38 5.59 -1.30 -16.92
C TYR A 38 5.26 -0.33 -18.05
N GLY A 39 6.14 0.63 -18.32
CA GLY A 39 5.98 1.62 -19.39
C GLY A 39 6.76 2.91 -19.13
N ASP A 40 6.85 3.77 -20.15
CA ASP A 40 7.64 5.00 -20.11
C ASP A 40 7.12 6.06 -19.12
N TRP A 41 7.97 7.01 -18.73
CA TRP A 41 7.54 8.11 -17.88
C TRP A 41 6.42 8.92 -18.56
N GLY A 42 5.34 9.20 -17.83
CA GLY A 42 4.16 9.88 -18.39
C GLY A 42 3.17 8.97 -19.14
N SER A 43 3.41 7.65 -19.24
CA SER A 43 2.52 6.73 -19.94
C SER A 43 1.19 6.40 -19.23
N GLY A 44 0.86 7.08 -18.12
CA GLY A 44 -0.40 6.86 -17.41
C GLY A 44 -0.46 5.66 -16.44
N LYS A 45 0.66 4.99 -16.14
CA LYS A 45 0.68 3.82 -15.20
C LYS A 45 0.01 4.10 -13.86
N SER A 46 0.32 5.25 -13.24
CA SER A 46 -0.29 5.64 -11.97
C SER A 46 -1.81 5.86 -12.12
N SER A 47 -2.25 6.38 -13.27
CA SER A 47 -3.68 6.53 -13.58
C SER A 47 -4.34 5.16 -13.73
N LEU A 48 -3.74 4.23 -14.49
CA LEU A 48 -4.24 2.86 -14.64
C LEU A 48 -4.45 2.17 -13.29
N ILE A 49 -3.45 2.24 -12.39
CA ILE A 49 -3.55 1.66 -11.04
C ILE A 49 -4.69 2.30 -10.26
N ASN A 50 -4.78 3.63 -10.25
CA ASN A 50 -5.83 4.32 -9.50
C ASN A 50 -7.23 4.06 -10.05
N MET A 51 -7.39 3.99 -11.37
CA MET A 51 -8.66 3.66 -12.01
C MET A 51 -9.05 2.20 -11.75
N SER A 52 -8.08 1.28 -11.75
CA SER A 52 -8.31 -0.11 -11.34
C SER A 52 -8.83 -0.18 -9.91
N ILE A 53 -8.16 0.50 -8.97
CA ILE A 53 -8.62 0.58 -7.57
C ILE A 53 -10.03 1.19 -7.47
N ALA A 54 -10.30 2.27 -8.21
CA ALA A 54 -11.60 2.92 -8.22
C ALA A 54 -12.72 2.00 -8.73
N SER A 55 -12.46 1.20 -9.77
CA SER A 55 -13.42 0.24 -10.33
C SER A 55 -13.86 -0.85 -9.35
N MET A 56 -13.06 -1.11 -8.32
CA MET A 56 -13.30 -2.15 -7.31
C MET A 56 -13.70 -1.59 -5.95
N LYS A 57 -13.89 -0.26 -5.83
CA LYS A 57 -14.13 0.41 -4.54
C LYS A 57 -15.43 -0.01 -3.85
N ASP A 58 -16.47 -0.33 -4.63
CA ASP A 58 -17.78 -0.72 -4.12
C ASP A 58 -17.90 -2.23 -3.85
N ASP A 59 -16.82 -3.00 -4.12
CA ASP A 59 -16.75 -4.42 -3.84
C ASP A 59 -16.38 -4.66 -2.37
N GLY A 60 -17.35 -5.10 -1.56
CA GLY A 60 -17.19 -5.29 -0.11
C GLY A 60 -16.21 -6.40 0.28
N ASP A 61 -15.80 -7.24 -0.67
CA ASP A 61 -14.82 -8.29 -0.44
C ASP A 61 -13.38 -7.82 -0.69
N ILE A 62 -13.21 -6.70 -1.42
CA ILE A 62 -11.90 -6.16 -1.79
C ILE A 62 -11.56 -4.94 -0.94
N VAL A 63 -10.39 -4.97 -0.27
CA VAL A 63 -9.83 -3.79 0.41
C VAL A 63 -8.54 -3.39 -0.29
N SER A 64 -8.55 -2.23 -0.95
CA SER A 64 -7.38 -1.68 -1.64
C SER A 64 -6.51 -0.86 -0.70
N ILE A 65 -5.21 -1.15 -0.65
CA ILE A 65 -4.23 -0.41 0.15
C ILE A 65 -3.25 0.27 -0.82
N TYR A 66 -3.19 1.61 -0.78
CA TYR A 66 -2.28 2.39 -1.61
C TYR A 66 -1.02 2.79 -0.83
N PHE A 67 0.15 2.41 -1.32
CA PHE A 67 1.44 2.75 -0.72
C PHE A 67 2.38 3.37 -1.77
N ASN A 68 2.91 4.55 -1.48
CA ASN A 68 3.89 5.22 -2.34
C ASN A 68 5.29 5.11 -1.72
N GLY A 69 6.14 4.24 -2.30
CA GLY A 69 7.50 4.00 -1.80
C GLY A 69 8.38 5.24 -1.77
N TRP A 70 8.25 6.15 -2.75
CA TRP A 70 9.06 7.37 -2.84
C TRP A 70 8.88 8.31 -1.64
N LEU A 71 7.69 8.32 -1.02
CA LEU A 71 7.45 9.14 0.19
C LEU A 71 8.26 8.66 1.40
N PHE A 72 8.77 7.44 1.35
CA PHE A 72 9.47 6.78 2.45
C PHE A 72 10.91 6.40 2.09
N GLU A 73 11.43 6.79 0.92
CA GLU A 73 12.84 6.55 0.56
C GLU A 73 13.81 7.29 1.48
N ASP A 74 13.43 8.49 1.94
CA ASP A 74 14.20 9.27 2.91
C ASP A 74 14.03 8.79 4.36
N TYR A 75 13.13 7.85 4.61
CA TYR A 75 12.88 7.30 5.94
C TYR A 75 13.44 5.87 6.03
N GLU A 76 14.31 5.60 7.02
CA GLU A 76 14.76 4.23 7.35
C GLU A 76 13.63 3.24 7.74
N ASP A 77 12.39 3.72 7.69
CA ASP A 77 11.18 3.11 8.22
C ASP A 77 10.12 2.76 7.16
N ALA A 78 10.46 2.71 5.87
CA ALA A 78 9.52 2.29 4.81
C ALA A 78 8.76 0.98 5.14
N LYS A 79 9.43 0.00 5.77
CA LYS A 79 8.80 -1.26 6.22
C LYS A 79 7.77 -1.04 7.33
N THR A 80 8.09 -0.24 8.34
CA THR A 80 7.18 0.01 9.47
C THR A 80 6.02 0.92 9.03
N ALA A 81 6.26 1.83 8.11
CA ALA A 81 5.25 2.65 7.46
C ALA A 81 4.26 1.82 6.62
N LEU A 82 4.78 0.88 5.80
CA LEU A 82 3.93 -0.03 5.02
C LEU A 82 3.05 -0.89 5.92
N LEU A 83 3.64 -1.52 6.95
CA LEU A 83 2.89 -2.35 7.90
C LEU A 83 1.83 -1.53 8.65
N GLY A 84 2.18 -0.32 9.11
CA GLY A 84 1.23 0.59 9.75
C GLY A 84 0.07 0.97 8.82
N SER A 85 0.36 1.29 7.56
CA SER A 85 -0.66 1.63 6.56
C SER A 85 -1.62 0.48 6.28
N ILE A 86 -1.13 -0.77 6.28
CA ILE A 86 -1.97 -1.96 6.14
C ILE A 86 -2.94 -2.08 7.32
N LEU A 87 -2.42 -2.01 8.55
CA LEU A 87 -3.23 -2.12 9.76
C LEU A 87 -4.27 -1.00 9.85
N ASP A 88 -3.86 0.25 9.60
CA ASP A 88 -4.74 1.42 9.59
C ASP A 88 -5.90 1.24 8.61
N THR A 89 -5.62 0.67 7.43
CA THR A 89 -6.62 0.48 6.38
C THR A 89 -7.61 -0.61 6.77
N ILE A 90 -7.13 -1.72 7.36
CA ILE A 90 -8.00 -2.81 7.83
C ILE A 90 -8.94 -2.32 8.93
N GLU A 91 -8.43 -1.57 9.91
CA GLU A 91 -9.23 -1.05 11.02
C GLU A 91 -10.30 -0.05 10.56
N LYS A 92 -10.00 0.78 9.55
CA LYS A 92 -10.95 1.78 9.02
C LYS A 92 -12.04 1.19 8.13
N ASN A 93 -11.74 0.13 7.37
CA ASN A 93 -12.65 -0.38 6.32
C ASN A 93 -13.47 -1.60 6.75
N ARG A 94 -13.16 -2.26 7.87
CA ARG A 94 -13.86 -3.48 8.33
C ARG A 94 -14.39 -3.29 9.74
N LYS A 95 -15.60 -3.81 10.01
CA LYS A 95 -16.08 -4.02 11.38
C LYS A 95 -15.40 -5.26 11.94
N LEU A 96 -14.43 -5.03 12.82
CA LEU A 96 -13.65 -6.10 13.44
C LEU A 96 -14.34 -6.61 14.70
N ASP A 97 -14.31 -7.93 14.88
CA ASP A 97 -14.67 -8.56 16.14
C ASP A 97 -13.61 -8.28 17.23
N GLN A 98 -13.89 -8.69 18.46
CA GLN A 98 -12.97 -8.41 19.57
C GLN A 98 -11.62 -9.10 19.37
N THR A 99 -11.62 -10.32 18.84
CA THR A 99 -10.40 -11.10 18.59
C THR A 99 -9.51 -10.46 17.53
N ALA A 100 -10.07 -9.97 16.42
CA ALA A 100 -9.31 -9.28 15.39
C ALA A 100 -8.76 -7.94 15.90
N LYS A 101 -9.51 -7.19 16.73
CA LYS A 101 -9.00 -5.98 17.38
C LYS A 101 -7.81 -6.26 18.27
N ASP A 102 -7.88 -7.28 19.12
CA ASP A 102 -6.78 -7.68 19.99
C ASP A 102 -5.54 -8.08 19.18
N CYS A 103 -5.74 -8.77 18.04
CA CYS A 103 -4.67 -9.11 17.11
C CYS A 103 -4.02 -7.87 16.51
N ILE A 104 -4.80 -6.91 16.00
CA ILE A 104 -4.28 -5.65 15.42
C ILE A 104 -3.47 -4.87 16.46
N VAL A 105 -3.96 -4.77 17.70
CA VAL A 105 -3.21 -4.12 18.79
C VAL A 105 -1.87 -4.81 19.05
N GLY A 106 -1.84 -6.15 18.98
CA GLY A 106 -0.60 -6.92 19.08
C GLY A 106 0.39 -6.63 17.94
N LEU A 107 -0.12 -6.47 16.72
CA LEU A 107 0.68 -6.13 15.55
C LEU A 107 1.24 -4.71 15.63
N TYR A 108 0.45 -3.71 16.05
CA TYR A 108 0.95 -2.35 16.30
C TYR A 108 2.07 -2.33 17.33
N LYS A 109 1.90 -3.03 18.46
CA LYS A 109 2.95 -3.15 19.48
C LYS A 109 4.23 -3.77 18.92
N SER A 110 4.11 -4.70 17.98
CA SER A 110 5.27 -5.32 17.33
C SER A 110 5.98 -4.32 16.40
N ILE A 111 5.22 -3.48 15.69
CA ILE A 111 5.77 -2.39 14.87
C ILE A 111 6.48 -1.34 15.73
N ASP A 112 5.89 -0.95 16.86
CA ASP A 112 6.50 0.03 17.78
C ASP A 112 7.80 -0.49 18.40
N LYS A 113 7.83 -1.79 18.77
CA LYS A 113 9.06 -2.43 19.22
C LYS A 113 10.16 -2.39 18.16
N MET A 114 9.82 -2.61 16.89
CA MET A 114 10.78 -2.52 15.78
C MET A 114 11.37 -1.10 15.65
N LYS A 115 10.52 -0.06 15.77
CA LYS A 115 10.97 1.34 15.74
C LYS A 115 11.88 1.66 16.93
N LEU A 116 11.49 1.26 18.15
CA LEU A 116 12.27 1.50 19.36
C LEU A 116 13.63 0.79 19.33
N PHE A 117 13.67 -0.47 18.89
CA PHE A 117 14.90 -1.25 18.78
C PHE A 117 15.89 -0.61 17.80
N LYS A 118 15.41 -0.17 16.63
CA LYS A 118 16.25 0.53 15.65
C LYS A 118 16.79 1.85 16.19
N ASN A 119 15.95 2.67 16.81
CA ASN A 119 16.37 3.95 17.38
C ASN A 119 17.40 3.76 18.51
N ALA A 120 17.24 2.73 19.35
CA ALA A 120 18.20 2.38 20.39
C ALA A 120 19.57 1.96 19.81
N ILE A 121 19.58 1.18 18.72
CA ILE A 121 20.81 0.83 18.00
C ILE A 121 21.46 2.07 17.38
N GLY A 122 20.68 2.92 16.71
CA GLY A 122 21.19 4.14 16.08
C GLY A 122 21.83 5.09 17.09
N LEU A 123 21.20 5.29 18.25
CA LEU A 123 21.75 6.08 19.36
C LEU A 123 23.01 5.43 19.96
N GLY A 124 23.01 4.10 20.14
CA GLY A 124 24.16 3.36 20.67
C GLY A 124 25.39 3.41 19.75
N ILE A 125 25.19 3.33 18.43
CA ILE A 125 26.25 3.49 17.44
C ILE A 125 26.71 4.94 17.39
N GLY A 126 25.79 5.92 17.40
CA GLY A 126 26.13 7.34 17.42
C GLY A 126 26.95 7.74 18.65
N ALA A 127 26.60 7.22 19.83
CA ALA A 127 27.33 7.44 21.08
C ALA A 127 28.68 6.71 21.15
N LEU A 128 28.87 5.63 20.39
CA LEU A 128 30.15 4.91 20.30
C LEU A 128 31.12 5.56 19.30
N LEU A 129 30.58 6.29 18.31
CA LEU A 129 31.35 6.96 17.24
C LEU A 129 31.65 8.44 17.52
N THR A 130 31.17 8.98 18.65
CA THR A 130 31.46 10.36 19.12
C THR A 130 32.35 10.31 20.35
#